data_AF-A0A524GLJ6-F1
#
_entry.id   AF-A0A524GLJ6-F1
#
_cell.length_a   1.000
_cell.length_b   1.000
_cell.length_c   1.000
_cell.angle_alpha   90.00
_cell.angle_beta   90.00
_cell.angle_gamma   90.00
#
_symmetry.space_group_name_H-M   'P 1'
#
loop_
_entity.id
_entity.type
_entity.pdbx_description
1 polymer ?
#
loop_
_entity_poly.entity_id
_entity_poly.type
_entity_poly.pdbx_seq_one_letter_code
_entity_poly.pdbx_strand_id
1 'polypeptide(L)' 'HRRLLNDELPLSIGGGIGQSRLCMFYLRKAHIGEIQAGIWPPDMVEKCSENNIFLL' A
#
# COMPACT_ATOMS: atom_id res chain seq x y z
N HIS A 1 -22.74 16.98 2.64
CA HIS A 1 -23.30 15.80 1.93
C HIS A 1 -24.68 16.05 1.31
N ARG A 2 -24.95 17.21 0.68
CA ARG A 2 -26.31 17.55 0.18
C ARG A 2 -26.73 16.69 -1.03
N ARG A 3 -25.82 16.46 -1.98
CA ARG A 3 -26.06 15.64 -3.18
C ARG A 3 -26.31 14.16 -2.87
N LEU A 4 -25.64 13.62 -1.84
CA LEU A 4 -25.85 12.26 -1.37
C LEU A 4 -27.23 12.11 -0.71
N LEU A 5 -27.64 13.09 0.12
CA LEU A 5 -28.95 13.09 0.78
C LEU A 5 -30.11 13.38 -0.17
N ASN A 6 -29.84 14.05 -1.29
CA ASN A 6 -30.82 14.34 -2.34
C ASN A 6 -30.93 13.21 -3.39
N ASP A 7 -30.30 12.04 -3.18
CA ASP A 7 -30.27 10.93 -4.15
C ASP A 7 -29.72 11.33 -5.55
N GLU A 8 -28.89 12.38 -5.62
CA GLU A 8 -28.28 12.86 -6.87
C GLU A 8 -26.99 12.10 -7.23
N LEU A 9 -26.54 11.18 -6.37
CA LEU A 9 -25.42 10.28 -6.65
C LEU A 9 -25.97 8.89 -7.02
N PRO A 10 -25.53 8.31 -8.14
CA PRO A 10 -25.97 6.98 -8.53
C PRO A 10 -25.51 5.93 -7.50
N LEU A 11 -26.34 4.92 -7.29
CA LEU A 11 -25.95 3.74 -6.53
C LEU A 11 -24.76 3.08 -7.22
N SER A 12 -23.71 2.78 -6.44
CA SER A 12 -22.49 2.17 -6.95
C SER A 12 -21.98 1.12 -5.99
N ILE A 13 -21.30 0.12 -6.55
CA ILE A 13 -20.47 -0.81 -5.79
C ILE A 13 -19.03 -0.40 -6.04
N GLY A 14 -18.33 -0.04 -4.97
CA GLY A 14 -16.94 0.40 -5.02
C GLY A 14 -15.98 -0.64 -4.46
N GLY A 15 -14.71 -0.48 -4.79
CA GLY A 15 -13.61 -1.26 -4.24
C GLY A 15 -12.26 -0.56 -4.49
N GLY A 16 -11.21 -1.06 -3.84
CA GLY A 16 -9.85 -0.58 -4.04
C GLY A 16 -8.88 -1.76 -4.05
N ILE A 17 -7.94 -1.74 -5.00
CA ILE A 17 -6.88 -2.73 -5.09
C ILE A 17 -5.57 -2.07 -4.66
N GLY A 18 -4.91 -2.63 -3.65
CA GLY A 18 -3.62 -2.12 -3.19
C GLY A 18 -2.50 -2.49 -4.17
N GLN A 19 -2.09 -1.54 -5.02
CA GLN A 19 -1.08 -1.79 -6.06
C GLN A 19 0.23 -2.33 -5.49
N SER A 20 0.81 -1.67 -4.49
CA SER A 20 2.09 -2.09 -3.88
C SER A 20 1.98 -3.45 -3.19
N ARG A 21 0.84 -3.76 -2.58
CA ARG A 21 0.58 -5.09 -1.97
C ARG A 21 0.47 -6.19 -3.03
N LEU A 22 -0.20 -5.90 -4.13
CA LEU A 22 -0.32 -6.83 -5.25
C LEU A 22 1.06 -7.13 -5.86
N CYS A 23 1.87 -6.09 -6.08
CA CYS A 23 3.23 -6.24 -6.57
C CYS A 23 4.15 -6.96 -5.58
N MET A 24 4.08 -6.66 -4.28
CA MET A 24 4.83 -7.37 -3.23
C MET A 24 4.51 -8.87 -3.25
N PHE A 25 3.23 -9.23 -3.40
CA PHE A 25 2.81 -10.63 -3.50
C PHE A 25 3.34 -11.32 -4.77
N TYR A 26 3.16 -10.70 -5.95
CA TYR A 26 3.60 -11.30 -7.22
C TYR A 26 5.12 -11.43 -7.31
N LEU A 27 5.86 -10.45 -6.80
CA LEU A 27 7.32 -10.42 -6.82
C LEU A 27 7.95 -11.13 -5.62
N ARG A 28 7.14 -11.73 -4.74
CA ARG A 28 7.58 -12.44 -3.53
C ARG A 28 8.53 -11.61 -2.67
N LYS A 29 8.25 -10.32 -2.56
CA LYS A 29 9.02 -9.38 -1.74
C LYS A 29 8.69 -9.58 -0.27
N ALA A 30 9.70 -9.46 0.57
CA ALA A 30 9.61 -9.61 2.02
C ALA A 30 9.02 -8.36 2.68
N HIS A 31 9.22 -7.18 2.08
CA HIS A 31 8.70 -5.93 2.61
C HIS A 31 8.11 -5.02 1.52
N ILE A 32 7.02 -4.31 1.84
CA ILE A 32 6.34 -3.42 0.89
C ILE A 32 7.22 -2.24 0.46
N GLY A 33 8.15 -1.84 1.32
CA GLY A 33 9.16 -0.83 1.02
C GLY A 33 10.15 -1.23 -0.09
N GLU A 34 10.24 -2.51 -0.47
CA GLU A 34 11.00 -2.93 -1.65
C GLU A 34 10.33 -2.50 -2.98
N ILE A 35 9.04 -2.14 -2.93
CA ILE A 35 8.21 -1.81 -4.11
C ILE A 35 7.77 -0.35 -4.09
N GLN A 36 7.62 0.24 -2.91
CA GLN A 36 7.10 1.59 -2.75
C GLN A 36 8.03 2.42 -1.86
N ALA A 37 8.46 3.57 -2.38
CA ALA A 37 9.18 4.55 -1.58
C ALA A 37 8.32 5.07 -0.42
N GLY A 38 8.91 5.12 0.76
CA GLY A 38 8.18 5.51 1.98
C GLY A 38 9.12 5.77 3.14
N ILE A 39 8.57 6.34 4.21
CA ILE A 39 9.31 6.57 5.45
C ILE A 39 9.08 5.38 6.37
N TRP A 40 10.18 4.83 6.88
CA TRP A 40 10.16 3.71 7.80
C TRP A 40 10.88 4.10 9.10
N PRO A 41 10.41 3.62 10.26
CA PRO A 41 11.12 3.77 11.52
C PRO A 41 12.57 3.25 11.42
N PRO A 42 13.56 3.85 12.11
CA PRO A 42 14.95 3.44 12.02
C PRO A 42 15.19 1.96 12.33
N ASP A 43 14.48 1.40 13.31
CA ASP A 43 14.55 -0.02 13.68
C ASP A 43 14.07 -0.93 12.56
N MET A 44 13.11 -0.49 11.74
CA MET A 44 12.64 -1.24 10.58
C MET A 44 13.66 -1.21 9.44
N VAL A 45 14.32 -0.07 9.22
CA VAL A 45 15.38 0.07 8.21
C VAL A 45 16.56 -0.84 8.57
N GLU A 46 17.00 -0.82 9.83
CA GLU A 46 18.08 -1.66 10.34
C GLU A 46 17.74 -3.15 10.17
N LYS A 47 16.57 -3.57 10.65
CA LYS A 47 16.12 -4.96 10.52
C LYS A 47 16.01 -5.42 9.06
N CYS A 48 15.53 -4.57 8.16
CA CYS A 48 15.47 -4.90 6.74
C CYS A 48 16.89 -5.06 6.15
N SER A 49 17.80 -4.15 6.48
CA SER A 49 19.20 -4.22 6.06
C SER A 49 19.89 -5.51 6.53
N GLU A 50 19.73 -5.88 7.81
CA GLU A 50 20.26 -7.13 8.38
C GLU A 50 19.76 -8.39 7.66
N ASN A 51 18.54 -8.34 7.13
CA ASN A 51 17.91 -9.44 6.39
C ASN A 51 18.13 -9.35 4.87
N ASN A 52 19.01 -8.47 4.40
CA ASN A 52 19.26 -8.20 2.97
C ASN A 52 18.00 -7.77 2.19
N ILE A 53 17.09 -7.06 2.86
CA ILE A 53 15.86 -6.50 2.29
C ILE A 53 16.11 -5.03 1.96
N PHE A 54 16.09 -4.68 0.67
CA PHE A 54 16.36 -3.32 0.20
C PHE A 54 15.09 -2.45 0.22
N LEU A 55 15.11 -1.33 0.93
CA LEU A 55 14.00 -0.37 0.96
C LEU A 55 14.26 0.78 -0.02
N LEU A 56 13.24 1.16 -0.81
CA LEU A 56 13.23 2.31 -1.74
C LEU A 56 13.03 3.65 -1.02
#